data_AF-A0A7S3BU59-F1
#
_entry.id   AF-A0A7S3BU59-F1
#
_cell.length_a   1.000
_cell.length_b   1.000
_cell.length_c   1.000
_cell.angle_alpha   90.00
_cell.angle_beta   90.00
_cell.angle_gamma   90.00
#
_symmetry.space_group_name_H-M   'P 1'
#
loop_
_entity.id
_entity.type
_entity.pdbx_description
1 polymer ?
#
loop_
_entity_poly.entity_id
_entity_poly.type
_entity_poly.pdbx_seq_one_letter_code
_entity_poly.pdbx_strand_id
1 'polypeptide(L)'
;VVGFVLLIDWFVFSTFPKWGFNRRALAGATIKLIAACFFNVQPWGWIIAPTYGLPGLGVPWSNFVGICLFHLGNCIDAVGLYSLFDKSKPFALANWPVLGMWCFMSATWFLSIAGGISFFSTPSPYGPDADLSAFGPYIVPSQILGAFLLLVGSVMYTVYSVQFGRFTAEQALL
;
A
#
# COMPACT_ATOMS: atom_id res chain seq x y z
N VAL A 1 -1.53 -1.87 10.50
CA VAL A 1 -2.95 -1.59 10.81
C VAL A 1 -3.14 -0.17 11.34
N VAL A 2 -2.47 0.22 12.45
CA VAL A 2 -2.59 1.57 13.04
C VAL A 2 -2.40 2.70 12.02
N GLY A 3 -1.39 2.61 11.15
CA GLY A 3 -1.18 3.62 10.10
C GLY A 3 -2.37 3.83 9.15
N PHE A 4 -3.12 2.77 8.81
CA PHE A 4 -4.31 2.87 7.95
C PHE A 4 -5.56 3.32 8.71
N VAL A 5 -5.64 2.99 10.00
CA VAL A 5 -6.69 3.53 10.88
C VAL A 5 -6.49 5.03 11.03
N LEU A 6 -5.26 5.50 11.25
CA LEU A 6 -4.92 6.92 11.27
C LEU A 6 -5.15 7.60 9.92
N LEU A 7 -4.89 6.90 8.81
CA LEU A 7 -5.20 7.39 7.47
C LEU A 7 -6.71 7.59 7.27
N ILE A 8 -7.54 6.62 7.69
CA ILE A 8 -9.00 6.73 7.65
C ILE A 8 -9.48 7.82 8.58
N ASP A 9 -8.95 7.92 9.81
CA ASP A 9 -9.29 8.98 10.75
C ASP A 9 -8.98 10.37 10.19
N TRP A 10 -7.78 10.53 9.62
CA TRP A 10 -7.38 11.75 8.94
C TRP A 10 -8.28 12.09 7.75
N PHE A 11 -8.61 11.09 6.92
CA PHE A 11 -9.49 11.25 5.78
C PHE A 11 -10.95 11.49 6.18
N VAL A 12 -11.45 10.93 7.28
CA VAL A 12 -12.88 10.92 7.65
C VAL A 12 -13.24 12.05 8.61
N PHE A 13 -12.39 12.37 9.57
CA PHE A 13 -12.71 13.33 10.63
C PHE A 13 -12.00 14.67 10.46
N SER A 14 -10.75 14.67 9.97
CA SER A 14 -9.93 15.89 9.94
C SER A 14 -10.02 16.68 8.62
N THR A 15 -10.22 16.02 7.49
CA THR A 15 -10.29 16.68 6.16
C THR A 15 -11.70 16.83 5.59
N PHE A 16 -12.69 16.15 6.16
CA PHE A 16 -14.10 16.20 5.73
C PHE A 16 -14.72 17.61 5.68
N PRO A 17 -14.49 18.49 6.68
CA PRO A 17 -15.13 19.81 6.68
C PRO A 17 -14.76 20.69 5.49
N LYS A 18 -13.56 20.52 4.93
CA LYS A 18 -12.97 21.45 3.95
C LYS A 18 -12.88 20.90 2.53
N TRP A 19 -12.81 19.56 2.37
CA TRP A 19 -12.59 18.91 1.07
C TRP A 19 -13.80 18.07 0.61
N GLY A 20 -14.84 17.97 1.45
CA GLY A 20 -16.06 17.22 1.16
C GLY A 20 -15.87 15.70 1.14
N PHE A 21 -16.97 14.96 0.98
CA PHE A 21 -16.97 13.49 0.93
C PHE A 21 -16.26 12.99 -0.33
N ASN A 22 -14.96 12.71 -0.25
CA ASN A 22 -14.27 12.00 -1.33
C ASN A 22 -14.44 10.49 -1.18
N ARG A 23 -15.53 9.96 -1.76
CA ARG A 23 -15.87 8.51 -1.74
C ARG A 23 -14.74 7.63 -2.27
N ARG A 24 -13.89 8.13 -3.18
CA ARG A 24 -12.76 7.37 -3.73
C ARG A 24 -11.63 7.23 -2.72
N ALA A 25 -11.26 8.32 -2.04
CA ALA A 25 -10.22 8.29 -1.01
C ALA A 25 -10.63 7.37 0.16
N LEU A 26 -11.91 7.40 0.55
CA LEU A 26 -12.44 6.48 1.55
C LEU A 26 -12.35 5.02 1.07
N ALA A 27 -12.82 4.72 -0.15
CA ALA A 27 -12.73 3.38 -0.70
C ALA A 27 -11.27 2.87 -0.78
N GLY A 28 -10.35 3.72 -1.26
CA GLY A 28 -8.92 3.43 -1.32
C GLY A 28 -8.31 3.16 0.05
N ALA A 29 -8.67 3.95 1.07
CA ALA A 29 -8.20 3.77 2.45
C ALA A 29 -8.80 2.50 3.10
N THR A 30 -10.09 2.23 2.89
CA THR A 30 -10.77 1.02 3.39
C THR A 30 -10.13 -0.25 2.82
N ILE A 31 -9.88 -0.29 1.52
CA ILE A 31 -9.23 -1.46 0.88
C ILE A 31 -7.83 -1.67 1.46
N LYS A 32 -7.05 -0.61 1.69
CA LYS A 32 -5.72 -0.71 2.32
C LYS A 32 -5.80 -1.16 3.78
N LEU A 33 -6.84 -0.77 4.52
CA LEU A 33 -7.08 -1.28 5.87
C LEU A 33 -7.34 -2.79 5.85
N ILE A 34 -8.19 -3.26 4.93
CA ILE A 34 -8.45 -4.70 4.74
C ILE A 34 -7.14 -5.42 4.37
N ALA A 35 -6.36 -4.88 3.44
CA ALA A 35 -5.04 -5.41 3.07
C ALA A 35 -4.11 -5.57 4.28
N ALA A 36 -4.12 -4.60 5.20
CA ALA A 36 -3.31 -4.65 6.41
C ALA A 36 -3.68 -5.83 7.31
N CYS A 37 -4.95 -6.24 7.36
CA CYS A 37 -5.34 -7.44 8.10
C CYS A 37 -4.65 -8.69 7.53
N PHE A 38 -4.60 -8.83 6.20
CA PHE A 38 -3.93 -9.94 5.53
C PHE A 38 -2.40 -9.93 5.73
N PHE A 39 -1.76 -8.76 5.76
CA PHE A 39 -0.33 -8.65 6.09
C PHE A 39 -0.01 -9.11 7.52
N ASN A 40 -0.97 -9.08 8.43
CA ASN A 40 -0.76 -9.56 9.80
C ASN A 40 -0.92 -11.09 9.89
N VAL A 41 -1.65 -11.74 8.99
CA VAL A 41 -1.83 -13.20 9.00
C VAL A 41 -0.49 -13.92 8.82
N GLN A 42 0.41 -13.40 7.97
CA GLN A 42 1.70 -14.02 7.70
C GLN A 42 2.62 -14.12 8.93
N PRO A 43 2.96 -13.02 9.65
CA PRO A 43 3.81 -13.09 10.84
C PRO A 43 3.14 -13.89 11.98
N TRP A 44 1.83 -13.76 12.18
CA TRP A 44 1.12 -14.54 13.19
C TRP A 44 1.15 -16.03 12.89
N GLY A 45 0.94 -16.40 11.62
CA GLY A 45 1.08 -17.78 11.20
C GLY A 45 2.49 -18.32 11.41
N TRP A 46 3.53 -17.54 11.08
CA TRP A 46 4.92 -17.96 11.29
C TRP A 46 5.25 -18.26 12.76
N ILE A 47 4.66 -17.51 13.69
CA ILE A 47 4.81 -17.73 15.14
C ILE A 47 4.09 -19.02 15.57
N ILE A 48 2.92 -19.30 14.99
CA ILE A 48 2.02 -20.40 15.39
C ILE A 48 2.40 -21.74 14.72
N ALA A 49 2.92 -21.71 13.49
CA ALA A 49 3.20 -22.88 12.67
C ALA A 49 4.12 -23.93 13.35
N PRO A 50 5.21 -23.56 14.05
CA PRO A 50 6.06 -24.53 14.76
C PRO A 50 5.34 -25.24 15.91
N THR A 51 4.41 -24.55 16.58
CA THR A 51 3.68 -25.06 17.75
C THR A 51 2.69 -26.17 17.37
N TYR A 52 2.12 -26.12 16.17
CA TYR A 52 1.10 -27.07 15.73
C TYR A 52 1.61 -28.09 14.71
N GLY A 53 2.91 -28.07 14.37
CA GLY A 53 3.46 -28.96 13.34
C GLY A 53 2.79 -28.78 11.98
N LEU A 54 2.23 -27.59 11.73
CA LEU A 54 1.52 -27.23 10.51
C LEU A 54 2.42 -26.28 9.71
N PRO A 55 3.39 -26.81 8.94
CA PRO A 55 4.20 -25.98 8.06
C PRO A 55 3.26 -25.29 7.08
N GLY A 56 3.12 -23.97 7.18
CA GLY A 56 2.28 -23.19 6.26
C GLY A 56 1.03 -22.56 6.85
N LEU A 57 0.73 -22.66 8.15
CA LEU A 57 -0.19 -21.68 8.79
C LEU A 57 0.51 -20.31 8.75
N GLY A 58 0.11 -19.39 7.88
CA GLY A 58 0.81 -18.09 7.66
C GLY A 58 1.19 -17.84 6.20
N VAL A 59 0.26 -18.18 5.31
CA VAL A 59 0.53 -18.60 3.94
C VAL A 59 1.11 -17.48 3.05
N PRO A 60 1.98 -17.82 2.08
CA PRO A 60 2.30 -16.94 0.96
C PRO A 60 1.05 -16.35 0.27
N TRP A 61 -0.10 -17.03 0.31
CA TRP A 61 -1.37 -16.52 -0.21
C TRP A 61 -1.87 -15.27 0.51
N SER A 62 -1.80 -15.22 1.85
CA SER A 62 -2.38 -14.09 2.59
C SER A 62 -1.56 -12.83 2.35
N ASN A 63 -0.24 -12.98 2.30
CA ASN A 63 0.63 -11.87 1.90
C ASN A 63 0.33 -11.42 0.46
N PHE A 64 0.19 -12.35 -0.48
CA PHE A 64 -0.13 -12.00 -1.87
C PHE A 64 -1.49 -11.29 -2.00
N VAL A 65 -2.54 -11.80 -1.37
CA VAL A 65 -3.87 -11.15 -1.32
C VAL A 65 -3.78 -9.76 -0.70
N GLY A 66 -3.04 -9.62 0.41
CA GLY A 66 -2.77 -8.32 1.02
C GLY A 66 -2.12 -7.36 0.04
N ILE A 67 -1.09 -7.80 -0.70
CA ILE A 67 -0.40 -6.97 -1.71
C ILE A 67 -1.37 -6.55 -2.81
N CYS A 68 -2.19 -7.47 -3.35
CA CYS A 68 -3.15 -7.17 -4.41
C CYS A 68 -4.20 -6.15 -3.96
N LEU A 69 -4.75 -6.30 -2.75
CA LEU A 69 -5.69 -5.32 -2.19
C LEU A 69 -5.01 -3.97 -1.95
N PHE A 70 -3.80 -3.97 -1.39
CA PHE A 70 -3.05 -2.75 -1.17
C PHE A 70 -2.75 -2.01 -2.49
N HIS A 71 -2.38 -2.75 -3.53
CA HIS A 71 -2.19 -2.25 -4.89
C HIS A 71 -3.47 -1.66 -5.47
N LEU A 72 -4.60 -2.37 -5.38
CA LEU A 72 -5.90 -1.87 -5.83
C LEU A 72 -6.25 -0.55 -5.14
N GLY A 73 -6.04 -0.46 -3.83
CA GLY A 73 -6.22 0.78 -3.09
C GLY A 73 -5.32 1.92 -3.61
N ASN A 74 -4.06 1.65 -3.94
CA ASN A 74 -3.15 2.66 -4.52
C ASN A 74 -3.60 3.09 -5.92
N CYS A 75 -4.10 2.17 -6.75
CA CYS A 75 -4.61 2.49 -8.08
C CYS A 75 -5.84 3.42 -8.01
N ILE A 76 -6.78 3.16 -7.09
CA ILE A 76 -7.95 4.02 -6.89
C ILE A 76 -7.52 5.45 -6.52
N ASP A 77 -6.59 5.58 -5.57
CA ASP A 77 -6.09 6.88 -5.13
C ASP A 77 -5.29 7.58 -6.22
N ALA A 78 -4.41 6.87 -6.95
CA ALA A 78 -3.61 7.42 -8.04
C ALA A 78 -4.49 7.99 -9.16
N VAL A 79 -5.55 7.29 -9.55
CA VAL A 79 -6.53 7.78 -10.53
C VAL A 79 -7.31 8.97 -9.98
N GLY A 80 -7.69 8.92 -8.69
CA GLY A 80 -8.39 10.03 -8.03
C GLY A 80 -7.57 11.32 -7.94
N LEU A 81 -6.25 11.20 -7.75
CA LEU A 81 -5.33 12.33 -7.62
C LEU A 81 -4.83 12.87 -8.97
N TYR A 82 -4.96 12.11 -10.06
CA TYR A 82 -4.46 12.51 -11.39
C TYR A 82 -5.00 13.88 -11.84
N SER A 83 -6.27 14.18 -11.55
CA SER A 83 -6.88 15.47 -11.93
C SER A 83 -6.30 16.67 -11.18
N LEU A 84 -5.58 16.45 -10.08
CA LEU A 84 -4.94 17.50 -9.29
C LEU A 84 -3.50 17.79 -9.74
N PHE A 85 -2.99 17.03 -10.71
CA PHE A 85 -1.61 17.18 -11.17
C PHE A 85 -1.46 18.35 -12.15
N ASP A 86 -0.69 19.36 -11.73
CA ASP A 86 -0.32 20.47 -12.61
C ASP A 86 0.83 20.05 -13.55
N LYS A 87 0.48 19.80 -14.82
CA LYS A 87 1.43 19.41 -15.88
C LYS A 87 2.41 20.52 -16.25
N SER A 88 2.08 21.79 -15.99
CA SER A 88 2.96 22.92 -16.31
C SER A 88 4.15 23.02 -15.36
N LYS A 89 4.02 22.48 -14.13
CA LYS A 89 5.05 22.50 -13.09
C LYS A 89 5.15 21.14 -12.40
N PRO A 90 5.59 20.09 -13.11
CA PRO A 90 5.48 18.71 -12.64
C PRO A 90 6.17 18.46 -11.29
N PHE A 91 7.26 19.17 -10.99
CA PHE A 91 8.04 18.99 -9.76
C PHE A 91 7.73 20.01 -8.65
N ALA A 92 6.72 20.88 -8.85
CA ALA A 92 6.29 21.80 -7.81
C ALA A 92 5.83 21.03 -6.56
N LEU A 93 6.11 21.57 -5.37
CA LEU A 93 5.76 20.94 -4.09
C LEU A 93 4.26 20.61 -3.98
N ALA A 94 3.40 21.40 -4.63
CA ALA A 94 1.97 21.15 -4.71
C ALA A 94 1.60 19.80 -5.38
N ASN A 95 2.43 19.30 -6.30
CA ASN A 95 2.22 18.02 -6.99
C ASN A 95 2.78 16.81 -6.22
N TRP A 96 3.51 17.01 -5.12
CA TRP A 96 4.18 15.92 -4.40
C TRP A 96 3.24 14.84 -3.86
N PRO A 97 2.00 15.13 -3.41
CA PRO A 97 1.04 14.08 -3.06
C PRO A 97 0.70 13.19 -4.25
N VAL A 98 0.51 13.77 -5.45
CA VAL A 98 0.18 13.00 -6.66
C VAL A 98 1.36 12.13 -7.07
N LEU A 99 2.57 12.71 -7.11
CA LEU A 99 3.80 11.99 -7.43
C LEU A 99 4.10 10.89 -6.40
N GLY A 100 3.92 11.17 -5.10
CA GLY A 100 4.10 10.19 -4.04
C GLY A 100 3.12 9.02 -4.17
N MET A 101 1.87 9.28 -4.57
CA MET A 101 0.91 8.22 -4.85
C MET A 101 1.31 7.38 -6.07
N TRP A 102 1.85 7.99 -7.13
CA TRP A 102 2.41 7.24 -8.26
C TRP A 102 3.63 6.40 -7.85
N CYS A 103 4.47 6.88 -6.94
CA CYS A 103 5.54 6.07 -6.33
C CYS A 103 4.95 4.86 -5.59
N PHE A 104 3.91 5.04 -4.78
CA PHE A 104 3.25 3.92 -4.08
C PHE A 104 2.58 2.92 -5.03
N MET A 105 1.92 3.40 -6.09
CA MET A 105 1.35 2.54 -7.13
C MET A 105 2.44 1.71 -7.82
N SER A 106 3.54 2.34 -8.24
CA SER A 106 4.68 1.65 -8.86
C SER A 106 5.36 0.68 -7.89
N ALA A 107 5.51 1.06 -6.62
CA ALA A 107 6.05 0.18 -5.59
C ALA A 107 5.24 -1.11 -5.47
N THR A 108 3.91 -0.97 -5.43
CA THR A 108 3.01 -2.11 -5.28
C THR A 108 2.90 -2.98 -6.51
N TRP A 109 3.23 -2.48 -7.71
CA TRP A 109 3.44 -3.34 -8.89
C TRP A 109 4.59 -4.33 -8.69
N PHE A 110 5.77 -3.83 -8.30
CA PHE A 110 6.93 -4.70 -8.08
C PHE A 110 6.70 -5.70 -6.95
N LEU A 111 6.07 -5.27 -5.86
CA LEU A 111 5.71 -6.16 -4.76
C LEU A 111 4.67 -7.20 -5.19
N SER A 112 3.71 -6.84 -6.03
CA SER A 112 2.70 -7.79 -6.56
C SER A 112 3.35 -8.86 -7.44
N ILE A 113 4.30 -8.46 -8.30
CA ILE A 113 5.06 -9.40 -9.14
C ILE A 113 5.87 -10.36 -8.26
N ALA A 114 6.66 -9.84 -7.31
CA ALA A 114 7.47 -10.66 -6.42
C ALA A 114 6.61 -11.61 -5.56
N GLY A 115 5.53 -11.09 -4.98
CA GLY A 115 4.59 -11.84 -4.16
C GLY A 115 3.86 -12.91 -4.97
N GLY A 116 3.49 -12.59 -6.20
CA GLY A 116 2.86 -13.53 -7.14
C GLY A 116 3.79 -14.69 -7.47
N ILE A 117 5.04 -14.40 -7.90
CA ILE A 117 6.03 -15.45 -8.19
C ILE A 117 6.21 -16.37 -6.98
N SER A 118 6.39 -15.79 -5.78
CA SER A 118 6.60 -16.54 -4.54
C SER A 118 5.39 -17.39 -4.14
N PHE A 119 4.17 -16.86 -4.29
CA PHE A 119 2.95 -17.59 -3.94
C PHE A 119 2.69 -18.73 -4.93
N PHE A 120 2.72 -18.45 -6.24
CA PHE A 120 2.42 -19.46 -7.25
C PHE A 120 3.47 -20.58 -7.30
N SER A 121 4.73 -20.30 -6.91
CA SER A 121 5.78 -21.32 -6.77
C SER A 121 5.73 -22.11 -5.46
N THR A 122 4.73 -21.89 -4.60
CA THR A 122 4.63 -22.60 -3.31
C THR A 122 4.18 -24.06 -3.56
N PRO A 123 4.90 -25.07 -3.04
CA PRO A 123 4.59 -26.48 -3.29
C PRO A 123 3.23 -26.94 -2.75
N SER A 124 2.64 -27.93 -3.41
CA SER A 124 1.44 -28.64 -2.95
C SER A 124 1.70 -29.37 -1.62
N PRO A 125 0.75 -29.45 -0.67
CA PRO A 125 -0.65 -28.97 -0.72
C PRO A 125 -0.84 -27.49 -0.32
N TYR A 126 0.25 -26.76 -0.06
CA TYR A 126 0.19 -25.43 0.56
C TYR A 126 0.09 -24.28 -0.44
N GLY A 127 0.28 -24.56 -1.73
CA GLY A 127 0.17 -23.58 -2.80
C GLY A 127 -0.05 -24.21 -4.19
N PRO A 128 -0.03 -23.37 -5.23
CA PRO A 128 -0.38 -23.78 -6.60
C PRO A 128 0.65 -24.68 -7.30
N ASP A 129 1.87 -24.79 -6.78
CA ASP A 129 2.95 -25.64 -7.31
C ASP A 129 3.28 -25.38 -8.80
N ALA A 130 3.21 -24.12 -9.23
CA ALA A 130 3.54 -23.72 -10.59
C ALA A 130 5.06 -23.61 -10.80
N ASP A 131 5.57 -24.11 -11.93
CA ASP A 131 6.97 -23.93 -12.31
C ASP A 131 7.22 -22.48 -12.77
N LEU A 132 7.74 -21.68 -11.85
CA LEU A 132 8.16 -20.30 -12.07
C LEU A 132 9.67 -20.12 -11.81
N SER A 133 10.45 -21.20 -11.92
CA SER A 133 11.89 -21.20 -11.65
C SER A 133 12.65 -20.15 -12.47
N ALA A 134 12.25 -19.95 -13.73
CA ALA A 134 12.79 -18.91 -14.61
C ALA A 134 12.61 -17.48 -14.08
N PHE A 135 11.63 -17.24 -13.20
CA PHE A 135 11.32 -15.93 -12.65
C PHE A 135 11.88 -15.70 -11.24
N GLY A 136 12.42 -16.74 -10.60
CA GLY A 136 13.05 -16.68 -9.27
C GLY A 136 14.06 -15.54 -9.11
N PRO A 137 14.96 -15.29 -10.09
CA PRO A 137 15.93 -14.19 -10.02
C PRO A 137 15.31 -12.79 -9.91
N TYR A 138 14.03 -12.60 -10.26
CA TYR A 138 13.36 -11.28 -10.21
C TYR A 138 12.69 -10.98 -8.88
N ILE A 139 12.55 -11.96 -7.97
CA ILE A 139 11.85 -11.77 -6.68
C ILE A 139 12.56 -10.71 -5.84
N VAL A 140 13.85 -10.91 -5.54
CA VAL A 140 14.62 -10.02 -4.66
C VAL A 140 14.76 -8.60 -5.24
N PRO A 141 15.13 -8.40 -6.54
CA PRO A 141 15.18 -7.07 -7.12
C PRO A 141 13.83 -6.34 -7.06
N SER A 142 12.73 -7.04 -7.32
CA SER A 142 11.38 -6.45 -7.27
C SER A 142 10.99 -6.06 -5.85
N GLN A 143 11.35 -6.85 -4.84
CA GLN A 143 11.13 -6.48 -3.44
C GLN A 143 11.93 -5.25 -3.03
N ILE A 144 13.21 -5.17 -3.43
CA ILE A 144 14.07 -4.02 -3.14
C ILE A 144 13.52 -2.75 -3.81
N LEU A 145 13.18 -2.83 -5.11
CA LEU A 145 12.59 -1.70 -5.84
C LEU A 145 11.26 -1.27 -5.25
N GLY A 146 10.40 -2.23 -4.89
CA GLY A 146 9.15 -1.97 -4.19
C GLY A 146 9.36 -1.23 -2.88
N ALA A 147 10.24 -1.75 -2.01
CA ALA A 147 10.55 -1.12 -0.72
C ALA A 147 11.18 0.28 -0.87
N PHE A 148 12.08 0.46 -1.84
CA PHE A 148 12.68 1.76 -2.12
C PHE A 148 11.63 2.79 -2.58
N LEU A 149 10.73 2.41 -3.49
CA LEU A 149 9.66 3.31 -3.95
C LEU A 149 8.64 3.62 -2.85
N LEU A 150 8.36 2.68 -1.94
CA LEU A 150 7.57 2.95 -0.73
C LEU A 150 8.27 4.00 0.15
N LEU A 151 9.59 3.91 0.33
CA LEU A 151 10.35 4.90 1.09
C LEU A 151 10.28 6.28 0.42
N VAL A 152 10.54 6.36 -0.89
CA VAL A 152 10.49 7.61 -1.66
C VAL A 152 9.10 8.26 -1.55
N GLY A 153 8.03 7.50 -1.81
CA GLY A 153 6.66 8.01 -1.68
C GLY A 153 6.36 8.51 -0.26
N SER A 154 6.81 7.78 0.77
CA SER A 154 6.63 8.16 2.17
C SER A 154 7.36 9.46 2.53
N VAL A 155 8.59 9.64 2.02
CA VAL A 155 9.36 10.89 2.19
C VAL A 155 8.64 12.05 1.51
N MET A 156 8.15 11.88 0.29
CA MET A 156 7.41 12.92 -0.43
C MET A 156 6.15 13.36 0.33
N TYR A 157 5.36 12.41 0.81
CA TYR A 157 4.18 12.70 1.63
C TYR A 157 4.55 13.36 2.96
N THR A 158 5.64 12.92 3.60
CA THR A 158 6.10 13.49 4.87
C THR A 158 6.53 14.94 4.68
N VAL A 159 7.36 15.24 3.67
CA VAL A 159 7.82 16.60 3.39
C VAL A 159 6.63 17.51 3.07
N TYR A 160 5.71 17.05 2.22
CA TYR A 160 4.48 17.80 1.92
C TYR A 160 3.66 18.07 3.20
N SER A 161 3.48 17.05 4.04
CA SER A 161 2.72 17.16 5.29
C SER A 161 3.43 18.03 6.34
N VAL A 162 4.75 18.09 6.38
CA VAL A 162 5.46 19.01 7.29
C VAL A 162 5.28 20.47 6.83
N GLN A 163 5.30 20.72 5.53
CA GLN A 163 5.20 22.08 4.97
C GLN A 163 3.77 22.63 4.98
N PHE A 164 2.77 21.76 4.77
CA PHE A 164 1.37 22.18 4.63
C PHE A 164 0.42 21.54 5.65
N GLY A 165 0.86 20.50 6.35
CA GLY A 165 0.03 19.62 7.15
C GLY A 165 0.11 19.91 8.64
N ARG A 166 -0.39 21.08 9.05
CA ARG A 166 -1.22 21.25 10.26
C ARG A 166 -2.10 22.47 10.05
N PHE A 167 -3.38 22.26 9.72
CA PHE A 167 -4.37 23.29 9.99
C PHE A 167 -4.50 23.38 11.51
N THR A 168 -4.41 24.59 12.08
CA THR A 168 -4.84 24.79 13.46
C THR A 168 -6.35 24.50 13.56
N ALA A 169 -6.85 24.10 14.74
CA ALA A 169 -8.28 23.83 14.93
C ALA A 169 -9.17 25.02 14.47
N GLU A 170 -8.64 26.25 14.55
CA GLU A 170 -9.26 27.48 14.06
C GLU A 170 -9.41 27.53 12.52
N GLN A 171 -8.51 26.92 11.76
CA GLN A 171 -8.54 26.89 10.29
C GLN A 171 -9.43 25.78 9.71
N ALA A 172 -9.93 24.87 10.56
CA ALA A 172 -10.84 23.79 10.18
C ALA A 172 -12.32 24.15 10.40
N LEU A 173 -12.60 25.24 11.12
CA LEU A 173 -13.94 25.74 11.44
C LEU A 173 -14.38 26.95 10.57
N LEU A 174 -13.51 27.41 9.68
CA LEU A 174 -13.77 28.42 8.64
C LEU A 174 -13.88 27.73 7.27
#